data_AF-R7TQ97-F1
#
_entry.id   AF-R7TQ97-F1
#
_cell.length_a   1.000
_cell.length_b   1.000
_cell.length_c   1.000
_cell.angle_alpha   90.00
_cell.angle_beta   90.00
_cell.angle_gamma   90.00
#
_symmetry.space_group_name_H-M   'P 1'
#
loop_
_entity.id
_entity.type
_entity.pdbx_description
1 polymer ?
#
loop_
_entity_poly.entity_id
_entity_poly.type
_entity_poly.pdbx_seq_one_letter_code
_entity_poly.pdbx_strand_id
1 'polypeptide(L)'
;MTTFHERCQDDRDSQAHRQAVHEYHDNIVNACIRAAEATIPHAKRRGRAGWKRHAEPQKKNAILWNRIWKESGSPSTGIIHGIRKKTRAEYRRASRWVVRNEEKLKADKMTDTLHSRDFWTEIQRMQRKHTSTTTEMDGERGEDAIRELFVGKYEELYNSVPYDREEMGDILTTLNSRVNEQCKQGKCYDDHKVSVGEVHKAIRSLKHS
;
A
#
# COMPACT_ATOMS: atom_id res chain seq x y z
N MET A 1 -46.77 11.80 -74.00
CA MET A 1 -45.79 12.53 -73.18
C MET A 1 -45.99 12.11 -71.73
N THR A 2 -45.09 11.25 -71.28
CA THR A 2 -45.04 10.62 -69.95
C THR A 2 -44.19 11.46 -69.02
N THR A 3 -44.71 11.84 -67.85
CA THR A 3 -43.91 12.11 -66.66
C THR A 3 -44.75 11.99 -65.40
N PHE A 4 -44.08 11.59 -64.32
CA PHE A 4 -44.52 11.56 -62.92
C PHE A 4 -45.32 10.36 -62.44
N HIS A 5 -44.63 9.22 -62.37
CA HIS A 5 -44.77 8.38 -61.18
C HIS A 5 -43.37 7.96 -60.72
N GLU A 6 -42.70 8.89 -60.02
CA GLU A 6 -41.42 8.65 -59.37
C GLU A 6 -41.61 7.61 -58.27
N ARG A 7 -40.83 6.54 -58.42
CA ARG A 7 -40.80 5.35 -57.58
C ARG A 7 -40.15 5.72 -56.25
N CYS A 8 -40.94 5.99 -55.22
CA CYS A 8 -40.48 5.88 -53.83
C CYS A 8 -40.40 4.40 -53.47
N GLN A 9 -39.24 3.76 -53.67
CA GLN A 9 -38.95 2.42 -53.15
C GLN A 9 -37.72 2.48 -52.24
N ASP A 10 -38.02 2.37 -50.94
CA ASP A 10 -37.19 1.96 -49.80
C ASP A 10 -35.67 1.94 -49.96
N ASP A 11 -35.04 3.02 -49.48
CA ASP A 11 -33.59 3.09 -49.19
C ASP A 11 -33.30 2.75 -47.71
N ARG A 12 -34.18 1.96 -47.05
CA ARG A 12 -34.11 1.64 -45.61
C ARG A 12 -33.11 0.53 -45.26
N ASP A 13 -32.63 -0.21 -46.26
CA ASP A 13 -31.73 -1.36 -46.06
C ASP A 13 -30.45 -1.25 -46.90
N SER A 14 -30.09 -0.02 -47.30
CA SER A 14 -28.83 0.23 -47.96
C SER A 14 -27.67 -0.01 -46.99
N GLN A 15 -26.66 -0.76 -47.45
CA GLN A 15 -25.47 -1.11 -46.68
C GLN A 15 -24.78 0.12 -46.06
N ALA A 16 -24.88 1.26 -46.74
CA ALA A 16 -24.43 2.56 -46.27
C ALA A 16 -25.18 3.04 -45.01
N HIS A 17 -26.50 2.85 -44.94
CA HIS A 17 -27.29 3.19 -43.76
C HIS A 17 -26.90 2.33 -42.55
N ARG A 18 -26.71 1.02 -42.74
CA ARG A 18 -26.21 0.13 -41.66
C ARG A 18 -24.83 0.55 -41.17
N GLN A 19 -23.91 0.88 -42.08
CA GLN A 19 -22.59 1.38 -41.69
C GLN A 19 -22.67 2.69 -40.92
N ALA A 20 -23.50 3.63 -41.36
CA ALA A 20 -23.69 4.91 -40.67
C ALA A 20 -24.26 4.72 -39.25
N VAL A 21 -25.20 3.78 -39.07
CA VAL A 21 -25.73 3.45 -37.73
C VAL A 21 -24.67 2.82 -36.83
N HIS A 22 -23.85 1.90 -37.36
CA HIS A 22 -22.73 1.32 -36.62
C HIS A 22 -21.70 2.36 -36.22
N GLU A 23 -21.33 3.24 -37.14
CA GLU A 23 -20.37 4.32 -36.89
C GLU A 23 -20.89 5.31 -35.86
N TYR A 24 -22.18 5.64 -35.91
CA TYR A 24 -22.82 6.51 -34.91
C TYR A 24 -22.82 5.88 -33.52
N HIS A 25 -23.15 4.58 -33.43
CA HIS A 25 -23.05 3.82 -32.17
C HIS A 25 -21.63 3.85 -31.61
N ASP A 26 -20.64 3.54 -32.44
CA ASP A 26 -19.25 3.48 -32.01
C ASP A 26 -18.73 4.87 -31.60
N ASN A 27 -19.17 5.93 -32.27
CA ASN A 27 -18.85 7.30 -31.91
C ASN A 27 -19.41 7.67 -30.52
N ILE A 28 -20.65 7.28 -30.21
CA ILE A 28 -21.24 7.49 -28.88
C ILE A 28 -20.46 6.71 -27.82
N VAL A 29 -20.19 5.42 -28.06
CA VAL A 29 -19.45 4.58 -27.12
C VAL A 29 -18.05 5.14 -26.87
N ASN A 30 -17.34 5.53 -27.93
CA ASN A 30 -15.99 6.10 -27.83
C ASN A 30 -15.97 7.48 -27.18
N ALA A 31 -17.01 8.30 -27.36
CA ALA A 31 -17.15 9.56 -26.64
C ALA A 31 -17.35 9.32 -25.13
N CYS A 32 -18.21 8.38 -24.76
CA CYS A 32 -18.42 7.99 -23.36
C CYS A 32 -17.17 7.40 -22.71
N ILE A 33 -16.41 6.57 -23.43
CA ILE A 33 -15.13 6.01 -22.95
C ILE A 33 -14.14 7.16 -22.71
N ARG A 34 -13.91 8.03 -23.70
CA ARG A 34 -12.97 9.15 -23.57
C ARG A 34 -13.33 10.12 -22.44
N ALA A 35 -14.62 10.41 -22.27
CA ALA A 35 -15.11 11.23 -21.16
C ALA A 35 -14.86 10.55 -19.81
N ALA A 36 -15.11 9.24 -19.71
CA ALA A 36 -14.83 8.46 -18.52
C ALA A 36 -13.33 8.41 -18.19
N GLU A 37 -12.46 8.26 -19.19
CA GLU A 37 -11.00 8.27 -18.99
C GLU A 37 -10.49 9.64 -18.51
N ALA A 38 -11.09 10.73 -18.99
CA ALA A 38 -10.72 12.08 -18.59
C ALA A 38 -11.24 12.48 -17.19
N THR A 39 -12.37 11.92 -16.76
CA THR A 39 -13.06 12.35 -15.53
C THR A 39 -12.94 11.36 -14.38
N ILE A 40 -12.74 10.06 -14.66
CA ILE A 40 -12.68 9.01 -13.63
C ILE A 40 -11.22 8.60 -13.43
N PRO A 41 -10.64 8.81 -12.23
CA PRO A 41 -9.28 8.39 -11.92
C PRO A 41 -9.11 6.87 -12.12
N HIS A 42 -8.24 6.47 -13.05
CA HIS A 42 -7.93 5.07 -13.27
C HIS A 42 -7.09 4.48 -12.13
N ALA A 43 -7.75 3.81 -11.19
CA ALA A 43 -7.07 2.98 -10.21
C ALA A 43 -6.79 1.59 -10.82
N LYS A 44 -5.52 1.23 -11.01
CA LYS A 44 -5.13 -0.16 -11.26
C LYS A 44 -5.65 -1.00 -10.09
N ARG A 45 -6.59 -1.91 -10.34
CA ARG A 45 -7.04 -2.88 -9.33
C ARG A 45 -5.84 -3.68 -8.87
N ARG A 46 -5.39 -3.45 -7.63
CA ARG A 46 -4.29 -4.19 -7.04
C ARG A 46 -4.70 -5.66 -6.90
N GLY A 47 -3.81 -6.57 -7.26
CA GLY A 47 -4.04 -8.01 -7.09
C GLY A 47 -4.26 -8.33 -5.62
N ARG A 48 -5.27 -9.16 -5.31
CA ARG A 48 -5.53 -9.60 -3.93
C ARG A 48 -4.46 -10.59 -3.47
N ALA A 49 -4.01 -10.44 -2.23
CA ALA A 49 -3.07 -11.37 -1.61
C ALA A 49 -3.66 -12.80 -1.62
N GLY A 50 -2.83 -13.80 -1.95
CA GLY A 50 -3.26 -15.21 -2.04
C GLY A 50 -4.16 -15.59 -3.23
N TRP A 51 -4.56 -14.65 -4.10
CA TRP A 51 -5.40 -14.97 -5.26
C TRP A 51 -4.76 -16.00 -6.20
N LYS A 52 -3.49 -15.80 -6.54
CA LYS A 52 -2.72 -16.69 -7.44
C LYS A 52 -2.64 -18.13 -6.92
N ARG A 53 -2.51 -18.31 -5.60
CA ARG A 53 -2.39 -19.62 -4.96
C ARG A 53 -3.73 -20.33 -4.82
N HIS A 54 -4.77 -19.61 -4.38
CA HIS A 54 -6.02 -20.24 -3.95
C HIS A 54 -7.17 -20.10 -4.97
N ALA A 55 -7.35 -18.93 -5.59
CA ALA A 55 -8.50 -18.66 -6.45
C ALA A 55 -8.21 -18.92 -7.94
N GLU A 56 -6.97 -18.68 -8.40
CA GLU A 56 -6.61 -18.80 -9.81
C GLU A 56 -6.71 -20.24 -10.37
N PRO A 57 -6.24 -21.30 -9.68
CA PRO A 57 -6.40 -22.67 -10.19
C PRO A 57 -7.87 -23.04 -10.35
N GLN A 58 -8.70 -22.68 -9.37
CA GLN A 58 -10.13 -22.94 -9.38
C GLN A 58 -10.85 -22.12 -10.46
N LYS A 59 -10.40 -20.88 -10.72
CA LYS A 59 -10.89 -20.06 -11.83
C LYS A 59 -10.63 -20.73 -13.17
N LYS A 60 -9.41 -21.24 -13.40
CA LYS A 60 -9.04 -21.94 -14.65
C LYS A 60 -9.93 -23.17 -14.85
N ASN A 61 -10.12 -23.98 -13.81
CA ASN A 61 -11.02 -25.14 -13.86
C ASN A 61 -12.47 -24.75 -14.18
N ALA A 62 -13.01 -23.72 -13.53
CA ALA A 62 -14.37 -23.26 -13.79
C ALA A 62 -14.55 -22.73 -15.23
N ILE A 63 -13.53 -22.06 -15.79
CA ILE A 63 -13.53 -21.61 -17.19
C ILE A 63 -13.50 -22.80 -18.14
N LEU A 64 -12.60 -23.76 -17.91
CA LEU A 64 -12.48 -24.98 -18.72
C LEU A 64 -13.81 -25.72 -18.79
N TRP A 65 -14.42 -26.03 -17.65
CA TRP A 65 -15.69 -26.76 -17.62
C TRP A 65 -16.87 -25.96 -18.16
N ASN A 66 -16.83 -24.64 -18.06
CA ASN A 66 -17.82 -23.80 -18.73
C ASN A 66 -17.67 -23.83 -20.25
N ARG A 67 -16.44 -23.91 -20.77
CA ARG A 67 -16.16 -24.07 -22.20
C ARG A 67 -16.63 -25.43 -22.71
N ILE A 68 -16.26 -26.53 -22.04
CA ILE A 68 -16.70 -27.90 -22.40
C ILE A 68 -18.24 -27.98 -22.41
N TRP A 69 -18.90 -27.38 -21.40
CA TRP A 69 -20.36 -27.32 -21.35
C TRP A 69 -20.96 -26.56 -22.54
N LYS A 70 -20.34 -25.46 -22.99
CA LYS A 70 -20.77 -24.72 -24.18
C LYS A 70 -20.61 -25.56 -25.45
N GLU A 71 -19.47 -26.21 -25.60
CA GLU A 71 -19.17 -27.09 -26.75
C GLU A 71 -20.10 -28.31 -26.80
N SER A 72 -20.58 -28.79 -25.66
CA SER A 72 -21.54 -29.90 -25.56
C SER A 72 -23.00 -29.51 -25.82
N GLY A 73 -23.27 -28.32 -26.35
CA GLY A 73 -24.64 -27.84 -26.63
C GLY A 73 -25.37 -27.29 -25.40
N SER A 74 -24.65 -26.92 -24.34
CA SER A 74 -25.22 -26.31 -23.12
C SER A 74 -26.29 -27.16 -22.41
N PRO A 75 -26.04 -28.46 -22.13
CA PRO A 75 -27.03 -29.36 -21.55
C PRO A 75 -27.50 -28.87 -20.17
N SER A 76 -28.81 -28.95 -19.93
CA SER A 76 -29.45 -28.48 -18.68
C SER A 76 -29.37 -29.50 -17.55
N THR A 77 -29.05 -30.75 -17.86
CA THR A 77 -28.95 -31.90 -16.95
C THR A 77 -27.74 -32.78 -17.34
N GLY A 78 -27.40 -33.78 -16.52
CA GLY A 78 -26.31 -34.72 -16.78
C GLY A 78 -24.95 -34.34 -16.19
N ILE A 79 -23.96 -35.21 -16.46
CA ILE A 79 -22.64 -35.20 -15.79
C ILE A 79 -21.90 -33.88 -16.04
N ILE A 80 -21.84 -33.42 -17.30
CA ILE A 80 -21.13 -32.19 -17.68
C ILE A 80 -21.68 -30.96 -16.93
N HIS A 81 -23.01 -30.85 -16.83
CA HIS A 81 -23.65 -29.78 -16.05
C HIS A 81 -23.36 -29.89 -14.57
N GLY A 82 -23.33 -31.11 -14.01
CA GLY A 82 -22.94 -31.37 -12.63
C GLY A 82 -21.51 -30.91 -12.33
N ILE A 83 -20.55 -31.27 -13.18
CA ILE A 83 -19.14 -30.88 -13.05
C ILE A 83 -18.98 -29.36 -13.16
N ARG A 84 -19.68 -28.71 -14.11
CA ARG A 84 -19.70 -27.25 -14.23
C ARG A 84 -20.22 -26.57 -12.96
N LYS A 85 -21.33 -27.06 -12.37
CA LYS A 85 -21.86 -26.51 -11.11
C LYS A 85 -20.84 -26.66 -9.98
N LYS A 86 -20.23 -27.83 -9.85
CA LYS A 86 -19.24 -28.13 -8.81
C LYS A 86 -18.03 -27.20 -8.89
N THR A 87 -17.38 -27.14 -10.06
CA THR A 87 -16.20 -26.28 -10.30
C THR A 87 -16.51 -24.79 -10.13
N ARG A 88 -17.68 -24.32 -10.56
CA ARG A 88 -18.14 -22.94 -10.31
C ARG A 88 -18.34 -22.68 -8.81
N ALA A 89 -18.88 -23.63 -8.06
CA ALA A 89 -19.06 -23.50 -6.62
C ALA A 89 -17.70 -23.47 -5.89
N GLU A 90 -16.76 -24.33 -6.28
CA GLU A 90 -15.38 -24.35 -5.76
C GLU A 90 -14.66 -23.03 -6.01
N TYR A 91 -14.70 -22.50 -7.23
CA TYR A 91 -14.16 -21.17 -7.53
C TYR A 91 -14.79 -20.09 -6.66
N ARG A 92 -16.11 -20.06 -6.52
CA ARG A 92 -16.80 -19.09 -5.65
C ARG A 92 -16.40 -19.22 -4.19
N ARG A 93 -16.24 -20.45 -3.68
CA ARG A 93 -15.76 -20.69 -2.31
C ARG A 93 -14.33 -20.17 -2.14
N ALA A 94 -13.41 -20.53 -3.03
CA ALA A 94 -12.03 -20.07 -3.00
C ALA A 94 -11.92 -18.54 -3.10
N SER A 95 -12.66 -17.93 -4.03
CA SER A 95 -12.71 -16.47 -4.19
C SER A 95 -13.22 -15.78 -2.92
N ARG A 96 -14.30 -16.26 -2.31
CA ARG A 96 -14.82 -15.68 -1.05
C ARG A 96 -13.88 -15.90 0.11
N TRP A 97 -13.21 -17.05 0.16
CA TRP A 97 -12.23 -17.34 1.20
C TRP A 97 -11.02 -16.39 1.12
N VAL A 98 -10.50 -16.12 -0.08
CA VAL A 98 -9.40 -15.16 -0.29
C VAL A 98 -9.80 -13.75 0.16
N VAL A 99 -11.03 -13.32 -0.13
CA VAL A 99 -11.53 -12.01 0.32
C VAL A 99 -11.67 -11.96 1.84
N ARG A 100 -12.24 -13.00 2.47
CA ARG A 100 -12.40 -13.05 3.92
C ARG A 100 -11.08 -13.12 4.69
N ASN A 101 -10.05 -13.74 4.10
CA ASN A 101 -8.75 -13.94 4.75
C ASN A 101 -7.67 -12.99 4.18
N GLU A 102 -8.06 -11.88 3.54
CA GLU A 102 -7.12 -11.03 2.82
C GLU A 102 -6.05 -10.43 3.76
N GLU A 103 -6.42 -10.06 4.99
CA GLU A 103 -5.50 -9.53 5.99
C GLU A 103 -4.53 -10.59 6.49
N LYS A 104 -5.04 -11.78 6.84
CA LYS A 104 -4.22 -12.92 7.26
C LYS A 104 -3.21 -13.31 6.18
N LEU A 105 -3.65 -13.38 4.91
CA LEU A 105 -2.76 -13.69 3.79
C LEU A 105 -1.71 -12.60 3.53
N LYS A 106 -1.98 -11.33 3.87
CA LYS A 106 -0.98 -10.26 3.84
C LYS A 106 0.04 -10.42 4.97
N ALA A 107 -0.43 -10.76 6.18
CA ALA A 107 0.43 -11.02 7.33
C ALA A 107 1.32 -12.24 7.10
N ASP A 108 0.78 -13.35 6.61
CA ASP A 108 1.55 -14.56 6.28
C ASP A 108 2.61 -14.26 5.20
N LYS A 109 2.26 -13.45 4.19
CA LYS A 109 3.24 -13.01 3.19
C LYS A 109 4.33 -12.13 3.82
N MET A 110 3.98 -11.32 4.82
CA MET A 110 4.95 -10.50 5.55
C MET A 110 5.89 -11.39 6.38
N THR A 111 5.39 -12.44 7.01
CA THR A 111 6.25 -13.39 7.73
C THR A 111 7.22 -14.10 6.81
N ASP A 112 6.81 -14.43 5.59
CA ASP A 112 7.73 -14.97 4.58
C ASP A 112 8.82 -13.95 4.17
N THR A 113 8.49 -12.64 4.16
CA THR A 113 9.46 -11.57 3.88
C THR A 113 10.30 -11.14 5.07
N LEU A 114 9.90 -11.48 6.31
CA LEU A 114 10.73 -11.23 7.51
C LEU A 114 12.06 -11.98 7.44
N HIS A 115 12.10 -13.11 6.73
CA HIS A 115 13.34 -13.85 6.47
C HIS A 115 14.18 -13.26 5.32
N SER A 116 13.71 -12.21 4.65
CA SER A 116 14.43 -11.53 3.56
C SER A 116 14.90 -10.13 3.95
N ARG A 117 15.94 -9.66 3.27
CA ARG A 117 16.60 -8.36 3.49
C ARG A 117 15.68 -7.13 3.23
N ASP A 118 14.48 -7.36 2.68
CA ASP A 118 13.57 -6.33 2.18
C ASP A 118 12.43 -5.98 3.16
N PHE A 119 12.44 -6.52 4.38
CA PHE A 119 11.44 -6.27 5.43
C PHE A 119 11.04 -4.79 5.56
N TRP A 120 12.02 -3.89 5.62
CA TRP A 120 11.78 -2.45 5.78
C TRP A 120 11.02 -1.83 4.61
N THR A 121 11.19 -2.36 3.39
CA THR A 121 10.48 -1.84 2.22
C THR A 121 8.99 -2.19 2.26
N GLU A 122 8.63 -3.38 2.75
CA GLU A 122 7.23 -3.81 2.88
C GLU A 122 6.54 -3.11 4.06
N ILE A 123 7.25 -2.90 5.19
CA ILE A 123 6.77 -2.07 6.32
C ILE A 123 6.49 -0.64 5.86
N GLN A 124 7.45 0.01 5.20
CA GLN A 124 7.28 1.38 4.71
C GLN A 124 6.10 1.50 3.75
N ARG A 125 5.89 0.49 2.88
CA ARG A 125 4.76 0.45 1.94
C ARG A 125 3.41 0.39 2.66
N MET A 126 3.35 -0.21 3.84
CA MET A 126 2.14 -0.31 4.65
C MET A 126 1.91 0.94 5.51
N GLN A 127 2.98 1.50 6.09
CA GLN A 127 2.93 2.71 6.89
C GLN A 127 2.52 3.95 6.08
N ARG A 128 2.86 4.02 4.79
CA ARG A 128 2.42 5.08 3.85
C ARG A 128 0.90 5.23 3.71
N LYS A 129 0.08 4.36 4.31
CA LYS A 129 -1.38 4.52 4.37
C LYS A 129 -1.90 5.19 5.63
N HIS A 130 -1.06 5.50 6.62
CA HIS A 130 -1.52 6.07 7.88
C HIS A 130 -0.52 7.09 8.43
N THR A 131 -0.48 8.26 7.82
CA THR A 131 0.02 9.47 8.48
C THR A 131 -0.80 10.66 8.00
N SER A 132 -2.07 10.75 8.42
CA SER A 132 -2.43 12.05 8.98
C SER A 132 -1.58 12.15 10.23
N THR A 133 -0.48 12.93 10.18
CA THR A 133 0.14 13.42 11.40
C THR A 133 -1.02 13.89 12.27
N THR A 134 -1.21 13.23 13.41
CA THR A 134 -2.28 13.57 14.34
C THR A 134 -2.09 15.05 14.62
N THR A 135 -3.00 15.86 14.10
CA THR A 135 -2.86 17.32 14.17
C THR A 135 -3.17 17.80 15.59
N GLU A 136 -3.49 16.88 16.49
CA GLU A 136 -3.99 17.08 17.83
C GLU A 136 -3.30 16.08 18.77
N MET A 137 -2.70 16.57 19.86
CA MET A 137 -2.11 15.77 20.93
C MET A 137 -2.52 16.39 22.27
N ASP A 138 -3.16 15.60 23.14
CA ASP A 138 -3.70 16.07 24.44
C ASP A 138 -4.61 17.31 24.36
N GLY A 139 -5.36 17.46 23.26
CA GLY A 139 -6.24 18.60 22.99
C GLY A 139 -5.56 19.80 22.30
N GLU A 140 -4.23 19.80 22.19
CA GLU A 140 -3.47 20.86 21.53
C GLU A 140 -3.31 20.59 20.04
N ARG A 141 -3.59 21.60 19.20
CA ARG A 141 -3.61 21.47 17.74
C ARG A 141 -2.51 22.27 17.06
N GLY A 142 -1.73 21.60 16.21
CA GLY A 142 -0.66 22.22 15.41
C GLY A 142 0.74 21.97 15.97
N GLU A 143 1.74 22.04 15.09
CA GLU A 143 3.12 21.63 15.41
C GLU A 143 3.74 22.46 16.54
N ASP A 144 3.46 23.76 16.60
CA ASP A 144 4.02 24.64 17.64
C ASP A 144 3.39 24.37 19.02
N ALA A 145 2.07 24.21 19.08
CA ALA A 145 1.37 23.89 20.33
C ALA A 145 1.78 22.52 20.88
N ILE A 146 1.92 21.52 20.00
CA ILE A 146 2.42 20.18 20.39
C ILE A 146 3.88 20.27 20.85
N ARG A 147 4.72 21.08 20.19
CA ARG A 147 6.11 21.29 20.61
C ARG A 147 6.19 21.89 22.01
N GLU A 148 5.41 22.94 22.30
CA GLU A 148 5.40 23.53 23.64
C GLU A 148 4.88 22.55 24.69
N LEU A 149 3.88 21.73 24.38
CA LEU A 149 3.38 20.69 25.27
C LEU A 149 4.48 19.67 25.63
N PHE A 150 5.30 19.26 24.66
CA PHE A 150 6.44 18.40 24.94
C PHE A 150 7.50 19.10 25.79
N VAL A 151 7.82 20.37 25.51
CA VAL A 151 8.77 21.15 26.31
C VAL A 151 8.34 21.17 27.78
N GLY A 152 7.08 21.52 28.04
CA GLY A 152 6.54 21.55 29.41
C GLY A 152 6.60 20.18 30.09
N LYS A 153 6.19 19.10 29.40
CA LYS A 153 6.26 17.74 29.96
C LYS A 153 7.68 17.30 30.28
N TYR A 154 8.65 17.64 29.45
CA TYR A 154 10.05 17.31 29.71
C TYR A 154 10.63 18.18 30.82
N GLU A 155 10.30 19.47 30.86
CA GLU A 155 10.74 20.37 31.93
C GLU A 155 10.20 19.90 33.29
N GLU A 156 8.92 19.53 33.36
CA GLU A 156 8.34 18.94 34.56
C GLU A 156 9.02 17.63 34.92
N LEU A 157 9.19 16.70 33.96
CA LEU A 157 9.80 15.39 34.23
C LEU A 157 11.23 15.52 34.75
N TYR A 158 12.07 16.32 34.09
CA TYR A 158 13.47 16.49 34.46
C TYR A 158 13.67 17.30 35.73
N ASN A 159 12.70 18.14 36.12
CA ASN A 159 12.72 18.89 37.37
C ASN A 159 11.76 18.34 38.44
N SER A 160 11.15 17.18 38.21
CA SER A 160 10.14 16.57 39.10
C SER A 160 10.72 16.11 40.43
N VAL A 161 12.03 15.88 40.48
CA VAL A 161 12.73 15.46 41.69
C VAL A 161 13.39 16.69 42.30
N PRO A 162 13.05 17.07 43.56
CA PRO A 162 13.77 18.13 44.24
C PRO A 162 15.22 17.69 44.44
N TYR A 163 16.14 18.52 43.97
CA TYR A 163 17.57 18.34 44.20
C TYR A 163 18.06 19.45 45.14
N ASP A 164 19.06 19.13 45.95
CA ASP A 164 19.74 20.12 46.77
C ASP A 164 20.64 20.98 45.87
N ARG A 165 20.37 22.29 45.84
CA ARG A 165 21.11 23.24 45.00
C ARG A 165 22.55 23.40 45.45
N GLU A 166 22.85 23.24 46.74
CA GLU A 166 24.20 23.29 47.27
C GLU A 166 24.97 22.03 46.86
N GLU A 167 24.38 20.85 47.04
CA GLU A 167 25.00 19.57 46.62
C GLU A 167 25.27 19.54 45.11
N MET A 168 24.31 19.98 44.29
CA MET A 168 24.49 20.03 42.83
C MET A 168 25.54 21.09 42.43
N GLY A 169 25.64 22.19 43.18
CA GLY A 169 26.68 23.20 43.02
C GLY A 169 28.08 22.68 43.36
N ASP A 170 28.19 21.88 44.42
CA ASP A 170 29.44 21.23 44.83
C ASP A 170 29.89 20.18 43.82
N ILE A 171 28.96 19.38 43.28
CA ILE A 171 29.23 18.43 42.21
C ILE A 171 29.73 19.16 40.96
N LEU A 172 29.07 20.24 40.56
CA LEU A 172 29.48 21.04 39.40
C LEU A 172 30.86 21.67 39.60
N THR A 173 31.13 22.20 40.79
CA THR A 173 32.42 22.79 41.15
C THR A 173 33.53 21.74 41.13
N THR A 174 33.25 20.56 41.70
CA THR A 174 34.17 19.42 41.71
C THR A 174 34.48 18.92 40.30
N LEU A 175 33.46 18.80 39.44
CA LEU A 175 33.64 18.40 38.05
C LEU A 175 34.48 19.43 37.27
N ASN A 176 34.18 20.72 37.44
CA ASN A 176 34.92 21.79 36.78
C ASN A 176 36.38 21.85 37.24
N SER A 177 36.65 21.67 38.54
CA SER A 177 38.01 21.55 39.08
C SER A 177 38.72 20.36 38.43
N ARG A 178 38.12 19.17 38.40
CA ARG A 178 38.72 17.97 37.76
C ARG A 178 39.00 18.18 36.27
N VAL A 179 38.08 18.78 35.53
CA VAL A 179 38.27 19.08 34.11
C VAL A 179 39.44 20.06 33.91
N ASN A 180 39.52 21.11 34.74
CA ASN A 180 40.57 22.12 34.62
C ASN A 180 41.95 21.63 35.10
N GLU A 181 41.99 20.83 36.16
CA GLU A 181 43.22 20.39 36.81
C GLU A 181 43.79 19.10 36.22
N GLN A 182 42.92 18.22 35.69
CA GLN A 182 43.32 16.93 35.14
C GLN A 182 43.20 16.90 33.61
N CYS A 183 41.99 17.08 33.06
CA CYS A 183 41.73 16.91 31.63
C CYS A 183 42.46 17.95 30.78
N LYS A 184 42.37 19.25 31.13
CA LYS A 184 43.05 20.33 30.38
C LYS A 184 44.57 20.32 30.54
N GLN A 185 45.07 19.80 31.66
CA GLN A 185 46.50 19.67 31.92
C GLN A 185 47.09 18.37 31.34
N GLY A 186 46.29 17.57 30.63
CA GLY A 186 46.75 16.32 30.01
C GLY A 186 47.07 15.20 31.01
N LYS A 187 46.55 15.28 32.23
CA LYS A 187 46.79 14.30 33.32
C LYS A 187 45.66 13.26 33.44
N CYS A 188 44.71 13.24 32.50
CA CYS A 188 43.66 12.24 32.52
C CYS A 188 44.17 10.89 32.00
N TYR A 189 43.59 9.80 32.51
CA TYR A 189 43.93 8.43 32.12
C TYR A 189 43.50 8.11 30.67
N ASP A 190 42.42 8.75 30.19
CA ASP A 190 41.83 8.51 28.88
C ASP A 190 41.96 9.73 27.95
N ASP A 191 42.16 9.49 26.65
CA ASP A 191 42.09 10.55 25.63
C ASP A 191 40.63 10.92 25.38
N HIS A 192 40.28 12.17 25.69
CA HIS A 192 38.93 12.70 25.49
C HIS A 192 38.68 13.15 24.04
N LYS A 193 39.66 13.00 23.14
CA LYS A 193 39.52 13.34 21.73
C LYS A 193 39.09 12.12 20.94
N VAL A 194 37.85 12.13 20.47
CA VAL A 194 37.41 11.18 19.45
C VAL A 194 37.76 11.74 18.08
N SER A 195 38.71 11.11 17.40
CA SER A 195 39.11 11.48 16.06
C SER A 195 38.12 10.98 15.00
N VAL A 196 38.05 11.68 13.87
CA VAL A 196 37.26 11.25 12.70
C VAL A 196 37.68 9.86 12.21
N GLY A 197 38.95 9.48 12.39
CA GLY A 197 39.46 8.15 12.06
C GLY A 197 38.88 7.04 12.94
N GLU A 198 38.76 7.28 14.25
CA GLU A 198 38.15 6.35 15.20
C GLU A 198 36.66 6.15 14.94
N VAL A 199 35.94 7.23 14.61
CA VAL A 199 34.53 7.16 14.20
C VAL A 199 34.38 6.28 12.94
N HIS A 200 35.20 6.50 11.92
CA HIS A 200 35.18 5.65 10.71
C HIS A 200 35.56 4.20 10.97
N LYS A 201 36.43 3.94 11.96
CA LYS A 201 36.81 2.58 12.36
C LYS A 201 35.64 1.90 13.07
N ALA A 202 34.98 2.58 13.99
CA ALA A 202 33.79 2.08 14.69
C ALA A 202 32.62 1.79 13.72
N ILE A 203 32.38 2.69 12.76
CA ILE A 203 31.36 2.48 11.72
C ILE A 203 31.68 1.25 10.86
N ARG A 204 32.96 1.03 10.55
CA ARG A 204 33.38 -0.16 9.79
C ARG A 204 33.20 -1.46 10.59
N SER A 205 33.51 -1.47 11.88
CA SER A 205 33.29 -2.66 12.72
C SER A 205 31.82 -3.03 12.87
N LEU A 206 30.90 -2.05 12.84
CA LEU A 206 29.46 -2.29 12.89
C LEU A 206 28.89 -2.92 11.61
N LYS A 207 29.62 -2.89 10.49
CA LYS A 207 29.19 -3.53 9.24
C LYS A 207 29.53 -5.02 9.15
N HIS A 208 30.31 -5.52 10.11
CA HIS A 208 30.75 -6.91 10.18
C HIS A 208 30.19 -7.67 11.40
N SER A 209 29.27 -7.05 12.17
CA SER A 209 28.48 -7.69 13.23
C SER A 209 27.11 -8.13 12.73
#